data_AF-A0A397SUJ0-F1
#
_entry.id   AF-A0A397SUJ0-F1
#
_cell.length_a   1.000
_cell.length_b   1.000
_cell.length_c   1.000
_cell.angle_alpha   90.00
_cell.angle_beta   90.00
_cell.angle_gamma   90.00
#
_symmetry.space_group_name_H-M   'P 1'
#
loop_
_entity.id
_entity.type
_entity.pdbx_description
1 polymer ?
#
loop_
_entity_poly.entity_id
_entity_poly.type
_entity_poly.pdbx_seq_one_letter_code
_entity_poly.pdbx_strand_id
1 'polypeptide(L)'
;MSQPQEHHGQEQEQQQYQIQYQKISKLLDLISDSEEEQDDTNQPNSCSSNHNQITCLNDIALKNEIITEHFGFLPISFVDDIINSINELIYIAIAGIDNFVNSELKNKEEVDQGTHQIETLLENLVDKYFEQFEIYTLHKILAIRENVTIVLKHNEVI
;
A
#
# COMPACT_ATOMS: atom_id res chain seq x y z
N MET A 1 36.13 -26.11 1.21
CA MET A 1 35.50 -25.63 2.44
C MET A 1 34.57 -24.50 2.04
N SER A 2 33.27 -24.78 2.05
CA SER A 2 32.16 -23.85 1.76
C SER A 2 31.93 -22.96 2.99
N GLN A 3 31.64 -21.66 2.87
CA GLN A 3 30.30 -20.98 2.88
C GLN A 3 30.55 -19.48 3.27
N PRO A 4 29.56 -18.53 3.28
CA PRO A 4 28.69 -18.07 2.18
C PRO A 4 28.34 -16.54 2.23
N GLN A 5 27.60 -16.06 1.21
CA GLN A 5 26.53 -15.04 1.27
C GLN A 5 26.78 -13.61 1.85
N GLU A 6 26.99 -12.61 0.98
CA GLU A 6 26.61 -11.20 1.24
C GLU A 6 25.87 -10.51 0.06
N HIS A 7 25.60 -11.21 -1.03
CA HIS A 7 25.14 -10.55 -2.26
C HIS A 7 23.62 -10.31 -2.37
N HIS A 8 22.80 -10.81 -1.42
CA HIS A 8 21.34 -10.91 -1.61
C HIS A 8 20.52 -9.73 -1.06
N GLY A 9 21.04 -8.97 -0.09
CA GLY A 9 20.31 -7.86 0.54
C GLY A 9 20.29 -6.57 -0.29
N GLN A 10 21.37 -6.28 -1.03
CA GLN A 10 21.49 -5.05 -1.79
C GLN A 10 20.58 -5.02 -3.04
N GLU A 11 20.31 -6.18 -3.63
CA GLU A 11 19.40 -6.31 -4.77
C GLU A 11 17.94 -6.10 -4.33
N GLN A 12 17.56 -6.56 -3.14
CA GLN A 12 16.21 -6.38 -2.61
C GLN A 12 15.94 -4.90 -2.28
N GLU A 13 16.89 -4.20 -1.65
CA GLU A 13 16.77 -2.76 -1.42
C GLU A 13 16.68 -1.97 -2.74
N GLN A 14 17.52 -2.29 -3.73
CA GLN A 14 17.45 -1.62 -5.04
C GLN A 14 16.12 -1.89 -5.75
N GLN A 15 15.58 -3.11 -5.65
CA GLN A 15 14.25 -3.43 -6.16
C GLN A 15 13.15 -2.65 -5.43
N GLN A 16 13.23 -2.52 -4.10
CA GLN A 16 12.29 -1.73 -3.30
C GLN A 16 12.28 -0.26 -3.75
N TYR A 17 13.46 0.34 -3.94
CA TYR A 17 13.56 1.71 -4.46
C TYR A 17 12.99 1.83 -5.87
N GLN A 18 13.27 0.87 -6.75
CA GLN A 18 12.74 0.87 -8.13
C GLN A 18 11.20 0.80 -8.15
N ILE A 19 10.61 -0.03 -7.29
CA ILE A 19 9.15 -0.16 -7.14
C ILE A 19 8.54 1.14 -6.60
N GLN A 20 9.17 1.77 -5.60
CA GLN A 20 8.73 3.05 -5.04
C GLN A 20 8.72 4.16 -6.12
N TYR A 21 9.76 4.27 -6.94
CA TYR A 21 9.81 5.26 -8.03
C TYR A 21 8.74 5.01 -9.10
N GLN A 22 8.44 3.75 -9.43
CA GLN A 22 7.38 3.41 -10.38
C GLN A 22 5.98 3.77 -9.85
N LYS A 23 5.74 3.58 -8.54
CA LYS A 23 4.47 3.96 -7.88
C LYS A 23 4.27 5.48 -7.92
N ILE A 24 5.32 6.26 -7.63
CA ILE A 24 5.28 7.73 -7.67
C ILE A 24 5.02 8.24 -9.10
N SER A 25 5.67 7.65 -10.11
CA SER A 25 5.44 8.04 -11.52
C SER A 25 4.00 7.83 -11.96
N LYS A 26 3.38 6.69 -11.60
CA LYS A 26 1.97 6.40 -11.93
C LYS A 26 1.00 7.37 -11.26
N LEU A 27 1.30 7.81 -10.03
CA LEU A 27 0.51 8.84 -9.35
C LEU A 27 0.59 10.19 -10.05
N LEU A 28 1.76 10.57 -10.57
CA LEU A 28 1.96 11.80 -11.34
C LEU A 28 1.17 11.79 -12.66
N ASP A 29 1.13 10.64 -13.35
CA ASP A 29 0.37 10.49 -14.60
C ASP A 29 -1.14 10.60 -14.36
N LEU A 30 -1.66 9.99 -13.29
CA LEU A 30 -3.08 10.08 -12.91
C LEU A 30 -3.54 11.50 -12.54
N ILE A 31 -2.62 12.33 -12.03
CA ILE A 31 -2.88 13.74 -11.71
C ILE A 31 -2.93 14.57 -13.00
N SER A 32 -2.16 14.19 -14.03
CA SER A 32 -2.12 14.91 -15.30
C SER A 32 -3.37 14.72 -16.16
N ASP A 33 -4.11 13.62 -15.98
CA ASP A 33 -5.34 13.31 -16.72
C ASP A 33 -6.60 14.00 -16.16
N SER A 34 -6.49 14.74 -15.05
CA SER A 34 -7.62 15.40 -14.39
C SER A 34 -7.92 16.83 -14.89
N GLU A 35 -7.20 17.34 -15.90
CA GLU A 35 -7.28 18.74 -16.38
C GLU A 35 -8.07 18.96 -17.69
N GLU A 36 -9.09 18.16 -18.01
CA GLU A 36 -10.03 18.50 -19.10
C GLU A 36 -11.50 18.46 -18.68
N GLU A 37 -12.03 19.59 -18.21
CA GLU A 37 -13.31 20.19 -18.67
C GLU A 37 -13.52 21.58 -18.03
N GLN A 38 -13.66 22.61 -18.89
CA GLN A 38 -14.09 23.97 -18.53
C GLN A 38 -15.59 24.12 -18.76
N ASP A 39 -16.33 24.81 -17.87
CA ASP A 39 -17.25 25.89 -18.31
C ASP A 39 -17.74 26.84 -17.17
N ASP A 40 -17.60 28.15 -17.46
CA ASP A 40 -18.35 29.35 -17.05
C ASP A 40 -18.79 29.69 -15.59
N THR A 41 -18.09 30.62 -14.92
CA THR A 41 -18.36 32.09 -14.91
C THR A 41 -17.73 32.84 -13.69
N ASN A 42 -16.79 33.74 -14.00
CA ASN A 42 -16.45 35.03 -13.34
C ASN A 42 -16.10 35.14 -11.84
N GLN A 43 -14.79 35.24 -11.53
CA GLN A 43 -14.19 36.40 -10.84
C GLN A 43 -12.64 36.46 -10.98
N PRO A 44 -12.02 37.66 -10.96
CA PRO A 44 -10.62 37.84 -11.35
C PRO A 44 -9.67 37.79 -10.14
N ASN A 45 -8.64 36.97 -10.22
CA ASN A 45 -7.24 37.42 -10.13
C ASN A 45 -6.28 36.23 -10.23
N SER A 46 -5.29 36.42 -11.09
CA SER A 46 -4.25 35.50 -11.54
C SER A 46 -3.33 35.00 -10.42
N CYS A 47 -3.24 33.68 -10.25
CA CYS A 47 -2.13 33.00 -9.57
C CYS A 47 -1.56 31.88 -10.45
N SER A 48 -0.25 31.90 -10.64
CA SER A 48 0.55 31.02 -11.51
C SER A 48 0.55 29.56 -11.05
N SER A 49 0.24 28.61 -11.95
CA SER A 49 0.03 27.17 -11.67
C SER A 49 1.15 26.44 -10.90
N ASN A 50 2.40 26.92 -10.90
CA ASN A 50 3.50 26.22 -10.23
C ASN A 50 3.62 26.46 -8.71
N HIS A 51 3.02 27.53 -8.17
CA HIS A 51 3.17 27.87 -6.75
C HIS A 51 2.23 27.07 -5.84
N ASN A 52 1.07 26.65 -6.37
CA ASN A 52 0.06 25.92 -5.62
C ASN A 52 0.38 24.43 -5.49
N GLN A 53 1.00 23.83 -6.51
CA GLN A 53 1.40 22.41 -6.48
C GLN A 53 2.51 22.16 -5.44
N ILE A 54 3.53 23.03 -5.39
CA ILE A 54 4.63 22.94 -4.41
C ILE A 54 4.12 23.11 -2.96
N THR A 55 3.15 24.01 -2.75
CA THR A 55 2.56 24.25 -1.42
C THR A 55 1.74 23.05 -0.95
N CYS A 56 0.92 22.45 -1.83
CA CYS A 56 0.14 21.24 -1.53
C CYS A 56 1.01 20.02 -1.24
N LEU A 57 2.10 19.83 -2.01
CA LEU A 57 3.06 18.74 -1.79
C LEU A 57 3.73 18.83 -0.40
N ASN A 58 4.08 20.04 0.03
CA ASN A 58 4.64 20.27 1.37
C ASN A 58 3.64 19.97 2.48
N ASP A 59 2.36 20.30 2.28
CA ASP A 59 1.30 20.00 3.26
C ASP A 59 1.05 18.50 3.43
N ILE A 60 1.13 17.71 2.34
CA ILE A 60 1.01 16.25 2.37
C ILE A 60 2.20 15.62 3.10
N ALA A 61 3.42 16.05 2.76
CA ALA A 61 4.63 15.56 3.40
C ALA A 61 4.63 15.83 4.91
N LEU A 62 4.24 17.04 5.32
CA LEU A 62 4.13 17.42 6.73
C LEU A 62 3.08 16.59 7.49
N LYS A 63 1.91 16.34 6.88
CA LYS A 63 0.89 15.47 7.48
C LYS A 63 1.42 14.06 7.71
N ASN A 64 2.14 13.50 6.73
CA ASN A 64 2.73 12.17 6.85
C ASN A 64 3.81 12.11 7.93
N GLU A 65 4.61 13.16 8.08
CA GLU A 65 5.60 13.28 9.16
C GLU A 65 4.92 13.29 10.53
N ILE A 66 3.89 14.12 10.73
CA ILE A 66 3.14 14.19 11.99
C ILE A 66 2.50 12.84 12.34
N ILE A 67 1.88 12.17 11.36
CA ILE A 67 1.26 10.86 11.56
C ILE A 67 2.32 9.83 11.94
N THR A 68 3.44 9.80 11.22
CA THR A 68 4.55 8.88 11.48
C THR A 68 5.15 9.10 12.85
N GLU A 69 5.35 10.35 13.25
CA GLU A 69 5.84 10.72 14.57
C GLU A 69 4.85 10.33 15.68
N HIS A 70 3.56 10.56 15.46
CA HIS A 70 2.51 10.20 16.42
C HIS A 70 2.42 8.70 16.66
N PHE A 71 2.44 7.90 15.59
CA PHE A 71 2.31 6.46 15.66
C PHE A 71 3.63 5.74 15.98
N GLY A 72 4.78 6.39 15.71
CA GLY A 72 6.10 5.78 15.84
C GLY A 72 6.43 4.76 14.75
N PHE A 73 5.59 4.68 13.70
CA PHE A 73 5.77 3.84 12.53
C PHE A 73 5.17 4.51 11.30
N LEU A 74 5.65 4.10 10.12
CA LEU A 74 5.09 4.54 8.84
C LEU A 74 3.76 3.81 8.60
N PRO A 75 2.63 4.52 8.41
CA PRO A 75 1.32 3.89 8.19
C PRO A 75 1.29 2.83 7.08
N ILE A 76 2.02 3.08 5.99
CA ILE A 76 2.12 2.14 4.87
C ILE A 76 2.81 0.83 5.28
N SER A 77 3.87 0.90 6.08
CA SER A 77 4.58 -0.29 6.59
C SER A 77 3.69 -1.15 7.49
N PHE A 78 2.83 -0.53 8.30
CA PHE A 78 1.87 -1.27 9.11
C PHE A 78 0.86 -2.04 8.25
N VAL A 79 0.37 -1.44 7.17
CA VAL A 79 -0.54 -2.11 6.24
C VAL A 79 0.19 -3.22 5.47
N ASP A 80 1.42 -2.97 5.01
CA ASP A 80 2.26 -3.97 4.34
C ASP A 80 2.47 -5.21 5.22
N ASP A 81 2.76 -5.03 6.52
CA ASP A 81 2.93 -6.14 7.46
C ASP A 81 1.66 -7.00 7.59
N ILE A 82 0.48 -6.36 7.55
CA ILE A 82 -0.81 -7.07 7.55
C ILE A 82 -0.99 -7.86 6.24
N ILE A 83 -0.75 -7.23 5.08
CA ILE A 83 -0.89 -7.88 3.77
C ILE A 83 0.04 -9.10 3.70
N ASN A 84 1.30 -8.94 4.11
CA ASN A 84 2.27 -10.04 4.16
C ASN A 84 1.77 -11.17 5.07
N SER A 85 1.26 -10.84 6.27
CA SER A 85 0.72 -11.85 7.19
C SER A 85 -0.46 -12.62 6.61
N ILE A 86 -1.30 -11.96 5.83
CA ILE A 86 -2.46 -12.59 5.20
C ILE A 86 -2.03 -13.51 4.06
N ASN A 87 -1.08 -13.09 3.24
CA ASN A 87 -0.52 -13.94 2.18
C ASN A 87 0.09 -15.22 2.75
N GLU A 88 0.85 -15.12 3.84
CA GLU A 88 1.37 -16.31 4.54
C GLU A 88 0.25 -17.22 5.05
N LEU A 89 -0.82 -16.65 5.62
CA LEU A 89 -1.97 -17.43 6.10
C LEU A 89 -2.72 -18.15 4.98
N ILE A 90 -2.78 -17.58 3.78
CA ILE A 90 -3.38 -18.22 2.60
C ILE A 90 -2.61 -19.49 2.25
N TYR A 91 -1.29 -19.41 2.13
CA TYR A 91 -0.46 -20.57 1.82
C TYR A 91 -0.56 -21.66 2.88
N ILE A 92 -0.58 -21.28 4.16
CA ILE A 92 -0.79 -22.23 5.27
C ILE A 92 -2.16 -22.91 5.16
N ALA A 93 -3.21 -22.16 4.88
CA ALA A 93 -4.57 -22.69 4.77
C ALA A 93 -4.71 -23.65 3.58
N ILE A 94 -4.19 -23.27 2.41
CA ILE A 94 -4.22 -24.08 1.20
C ILE A 94 -3.42 -25.37 1.41
N ALA A 95 -2.22 -25.29 2.00
CA ALA A 95 -1.44 -26.48 2.33
C ALA A 95 -2.18 -27.41 3.31
N GLY A 96 -2.90 -26.85 4.28
CA GLY A 96 -3.76 -27.63 5.18
C GLY A 96 -4.88 -28.36 4.45
N ILE A 97 -5.55 -27.68 3.52
CA ILE A 97 -6.59 -28.26 2.65
C ILE A 97 -5.99 -29.35 1.76
N ASP A 98 -4.87 -29.08 1.12
CA ASP A 98 -4.21 -30.01 0.21
C ASP A 98 -3.84 -31.33 0.91
N ASN A 99 -3.21 -31.23 2.09
CA ASN A 99 -2.86 -32.40 2.89
C ASN A 99 -4.08 -33.22 3.32
N PHE A 100 -5.17 -32.54 3.74
CA PHE A 100 -6.39 -33.21 4.16
C PHE A 100 -7.06 -33.93 2.99
N VAL A 101 -7.25 -33.24 1.86
CA VAL A 101 -7.91 -33.80 0.69
C VAL A 101 -7.11 -34.95 0.08
N ASN A 102 -5.78 -34.84 0.02
CA ASN A 102 -4.89 -35.92 -0.43
C ASN A 102 -4.93 -37.16 0.48
N SER A 103 -5.32 -37.01 1.75
CA SER A 103 -5.46 -38.14 2.68
C SER A 103 -6.78 -38.90 2.50
N GLU A 104 -7.83 -38.20 2.05
CA GLU A 104 -9.18 -38.76 1.90
C GLU A 104 -9.47 -39.25 0.48
N LEU A 105 -8.90 -38.59 -0.54
CA LEU A 105 -9.18 -38.85 -1.95
C LEU A 105 -8.07 -39.64 -2.65
N LYS A 106 -8.45 -40.53 -3.56
CA LYS A 106 -7.51 -41.38 -4.33
C LYS A 106 -7.08 -40.77 -5.66
N ASN A 107 -7.84 -39.79 -6.17
CA ASN A 107 -7.57 -39.16 -7.46
C ASN A 107 -6.69 -37.93 -7.30
N LYS A 108 -5.37 -38.12 -7.31
CA LYS A 108 -4.40 -37.03 -7.10
C LYS A 108 -4.51 -35.91 -8.13
N GLU A 109 -4.76 -36.24 -9.39
CA GLU A 109 -4.78 -35.24 -10.48
C GLU A 109 -5.96 -34.27 -10.34
N GLU A 110 -7.14 -34.78 -9.98
CA GLU A 110 -8.32 -33.95 -9.71
C GLU A 110 -8.15 -33.11 -8.44
N VAL A 111 -7.48 -33.65 -7.42
CA VAL A 111 -7.16 -32.92 -6.18
C VAL A 111 -6.20 -31.77 -6.47
N ASP A 112 -5.07 -32.04 -7.12
CA ASP A 112 -4.07 -31.01 -7.44
C ASP A 112 -4.70 -29.89 -8.28
N GLN A 113 -5.52 -30.23 -9.29
CA GLN A 113 -6.24 -29.25 -10.11
C GLN A 113 -7.27 -28.44 -9.31
N GLY A 114 -7.98 -29.08 -8.37
CA GLY A 114 -8.97 -28.42 -7.52
C GLY A 114 -8.33 -27.50 -6.49
N THR A 115 -7.28 -27.96 -5.80
CA THR A 115 -6.50 -27.18 -4.84
C THR A 115 -5.90 -25.95 -5.51
N HIS A 116 -5.32 -26.10 -6.70
CA HIS A 116 -4.73 -24.97 -7.42
C HIS A 116 -5.77 -23.93 -7.87
N GLN A 117 -6.97 -24.36 -8.26
CA GLN A 117 -8.07 -23.43 -8.56
C GLN A 117 -8.51 -22.66 -7.30
N ILE A 118 -8.57 -23.33 -6.14
CA ILE A 118 -8.92 -22.68 -4.86
C ILE A 118 -7.85 -21.66 -4.47
N GLU A 119 -6.57 -22.01 -4.59
CA GLU A 119 -5.44 -21.11 -4.37
C GLU A 119 -5.58 -19.84 -5.20
N THR A 120 -5.69 -20.00 -6.53
CA THR A 120 -5.85 -18.88 -7.46
C THR A 120 -7.07 -18.03 -7.12
N LEU A 121 -8.21 -18.64 -6.76
CA LEU A 121 -9.42 -17.89 -6.39
C LEU A 121 -9.23 -17.11 -5.09
N LEU A 122 -8.57 -17.71 -4.10
CA LEU A 122 -8.35 -17.11 -2.80
C LEU A 122 -7.37 -15.95 -2.87
N GLU A 123 -6.25 -16.11 -3.59
CA GLU A 123 -5.28 -15.03 -3.86
C GLU A 123 -5.98 -13.84 -4.52
N ASN A 124 -6.72 -14.07 -5.62
CA ASN A 124 -7.42 -13.00 -6.33
C ASN A 124 -8.46 -12.26 -5.46
N LEU A 125 -9.17 -12.98 -4.59
CA LEU A 125 -10.14 -12.37 -3.69
C LEU A 125 -9.45 -11.55 -2.61
N VAL A 126 -8.42 -12.11 -1.97
CA VAL A 126 -7.66 -11.42 -0.94
C VAL A 126 -7.03 -10.16 -1.51
N ASP A 127 -6.29 -10.24 -2.62
CA ASP A 127 -5.63 -9.08 -3.23
C ASP A 127 -6.61 -7.93 -3.44
N LYS A 128 -7.78 -8.22 -4.02
CA LYS A 128 -8.82 -7.22 -4.29
C LYS A 128 -9.39 -6.58 -3.02
N TYR A 129 -9.64 -7.37 -1.98
CA TYR A 129 -10.22 -6.83 -0.74
C TYR A 129 -9.16 -6.15 0.13
N PHE A 130 -7.91 -6.62 0.08
CA PHE A 130 -6.81 -6.04 0.82
C PHE A 130 -6.25 -4.77 0.16
N GLU A 131 -6.37 -4.61 -1.16
CA GLU A 131 -6.16 -3.32 -1.84
C GLU A 131 -7.19 -2.27 -1.34
N GLN A 132 -8.46 -2.65 -1.23
CA GLN A 132 -9.49 -1.76 -0.67
C GLN A 132 -9.25 -1.44 0.80
N PHE A 133 -8.79 -2.43 1.58
CA PHE A 133 -8.41 -2.25 2.96
C PHE A 133 -7.22 -1.29 3.10
N GLU A 134 -6.19 -1.42 2.27
CA GLU A 134 -5.02 -0.53 2.25
C GLU A 134 -5.49 0.91 2.02
N ILE A 135 -6.24 1.13 0.96
CA ILE A 135 -6.75 2.46 0.61
C ILE A 135 -7.60 3.01 1.76
N TYR A 136 -8.57 2.25 2.27
CA TYR A 136 -9.43 2.73 3.35
C TYR A 136 -8.65 3.08 4.62
N THR A 137 -7.71 2.21 5.02
CA THR A 137 -6.92 2.38 6.23
C THR A 137 -6.04 3.62 6.13
N LEU A 138 -5.29 3.76 5.03
CA LEU A 138 -4.37 4.90 4.85
C LEU A 138 -5.10 6.23 4.67
N HIS A 139 -6.28 6.23 4.04
CA HIS A 139 -6.98 7.48 3.71
C HIS A 139 -8.04 7.90 4.74
N LYS A 140 -8.50 6.99 5.61
CA LYS A 140 -9.59 7.27 6.56
C LYS A 140 -9.24 7.00 8.01
N ILE A 141 -8.43 5.99 8.31
CA ILE A 141 -8.08 5.61 9.68
C ILE A 141 -6.77 6.28 10.08
N LEU A 142 -5.71 6.08 9.29
CA LEU A 142 -4.37 6.60 9.51
C LEU A 142 -4.16 7.91 8.75
N ALA A 143 -5.17 8.78 8.76
CA ALA A 143 -5.17 10.06 8.06
C ALA A 143 -5.63 11.20 8.97
N ILE A 144 -5.05 12.38 8.76
CA ILE A 144 -5.49 13.61 9.42
C ILE A 144 -6.58 14.27 8.58
N ARG A 145 -7.70 14.64 9.21
CA ARG A 145 -8.77 15.39 8.56
C ARG A 145 -8.29 16.78 8.17
N GLU A 146 -8.78 17.28 7.04
CA GLU A 146 -8.54 18.66 6.64
C GLU A 146 -9.11 19.64 7.67
N ASN A 147 -8.40 20.74 7.88
CA ASN A 147 -8.80 21.84 8.78
C ASN A 147 -8.77 21.51 10.28
N VAL A 148 -8.00 20.50 10.69
CA VAL A 148 -7.71 20.26 12.11
C VAL A 148 -6.24 20.58 12.39
N THR A 149 -6.00 21.49 13.33
CA THR A 149 -4.66 21.77 13.86
C THR A 149 -4.30 20.67 14.86
N ILE A 150 -3.25 19.91 14.57
CA ILE A 150 -2.72 18.88 15.46
C ILE A 150 -1.40 19.38 16.03
N VAL A 151 -1.31 19.40 17.36
CA VAL A 151 -0.08 19.63 18.10
C VAL A 151 0.19 18.36 18.90
N LEU A 152 1.38 17.78 18.73
CA LEU A 152 1.78 16.61 19.50
C LEU A 152 2.10 17.03 20.94
N LYS A 153 1.83 16.14 21.92
CA LYS A 153 1.96 16.43 23.36
C LYS A 153 3.33 16.98 23.76
N HIS A 154 4.40 16.57 23.09
CA HIS A 154 5.76 17.02 23.40
C HIS A 154 6.12 18.38 22.75
N ASN A 155 5.25 18.88 21.87
CA ASN A 155 5.32 20.20 21.23
C ASN A 155 4.30 21.19 21.82
N GLU A 156 3.57 20.80 22.87
CA GLU A 156 2.81 21.76 23.67
C GLU A 156 3.81 22.67 24.40
N VAL A 157 3.82 23.97 24.03
CA VAL A 157 4.64 24.98 24.71
C VAL A 157 4.12 25.09 26.15
N ILE A 158 4.99 24.79 27.12
CA ILE A 158 4.75 24.97 28.56
C ILE A 158 4.58 26.45 28.90
#